data_AF-A0A960V2Y1-F1
#
_entry.id   AF-A0A960V2Y1-F1
#
_cell.length_a   1.000
_cell.length_b   1.000
_cell.length_c   1.000
_cell.angle_alpha   90.00
_cell.angle_beta   90.00
_cell.angle_gamma   90.00
#
_symmetry.space_group_name_H-M   'P 1'
#
loop_
_entity.id
_entity.type
_entity.pdbx_description
1 polymer ?
#
loop_
_entity_poly.entity_id
_entity_poly.type
_entity_poly.pdbx_seq_one_letter_code
_entity_poly.pdbx_strand_id
1 'polypeptide(L)'
;MSGQAPDPTVSQPAGSPPQYTIVLAPGHGGAPSTQKEDKWDPRTRSYLGRYLYGDIYKNIHEHRLVLPLSMELQRLLTLTESAAGWQEFEKILSQFSTQQKFPRIVLKSHLTRTDSYDDHNFSKQDDRNHAAWRLYDYPDARTGRMQPGRLSRINALKPWLVVAIHTTPAGRSQPGGMGVVLAPGYQTFNTLRLISLGQKSIQSFYRMPWADKFLITDRGWSQYEGARSDAWVYFHGWKTRGGRSLRRWPEMNRGLRQNMLTWRYADPPGWEKLALRNEAGPYSTVHKNFRATGPFWDRERGQAEAWRREGGPLGYGGDNYYASDQLLRYVQYGARLQSSQLRRKGALNGIIKPFVSAYTLPTYVNAINAYLEIAHTNRSKDRQLLEKKYYQQTARSLAVGIYALFQQISLKPGYGPWRPRAAALDFKKYADLPGGNYFEQVVK
;
A
#
# COMPACT_ATOMS: atom_id res chain seq x y z
N MET A 1 38.21 21.91 -10.33
CA MET A 1 38.43 20.67 -9.58
C MET A 1 37.09 19.95 -9.48
N SER A 2 36.90 18.93 -10.33
CA SER A 2 35.67 18.16 -10.49
C SER A 2 35.54 17.13 -9.38
N GLY A 3 34.60 17.34 -8.45
CA GLY A 3 34.23 16.33 -7.46
C GLY A 3 33.37 15.25 -8.12
N GLN A 4 33.93 14.04 -8.25
CA GLN A 4 33.17 12.83 -8.55
C GLN A 4 32.15 12.57 -7.44
N ALA A 5 30.89 12.38 -7.83
CA ALA A 5 29.87 11.86 -6.93
C ALA A 5 30.23 10.40 -6.53
N PRO A 6 29.98 10.00 -5.28
CA PRO A 6 30.26 8.63 -4.85
C PRO A 6 29.35 7.63 -5.57
N ASP A 7 29.96 6.58 -6.09
CA ASP A 7 29.33 5.42 -6.70
C ASP A 7 28.50 4.64 -5.65
N PRO A 8 27.18 4.43 -5.83
CA PRO A 8 26.33 3.85 -4.79
C PRO A 8 26.26 2.32 -4.82
N THR A 9 27.24 1.63 -5.40
CA THR A 9 27.42 0.20 -5.13
C THR A 9 28.28 0.04 -3.89
N VAL A 10 27.65 0.07 -2.71
CA VAL A 10 28.24 -0.56 -1.51
C VAL A 10 28.35 -2.05 -1.83
N SER A 11 29.51 -2.46 -2.33
CA SER A 11 29.88 -3.87 -2.46
C SER A 11 29.87 -4.45 -1.05
N GLN A 12 28.86 -5.26 -0.72
CA GLN A 12 28.84 -5.97 0.54
C GLN A 12 30.08 -6.88 0.62
N PRO A 13 30.75 -6.99 1.78
CA PRO A 13 31.84 -7.94 1.96
C PRO A 13 31.37 -9.35 1.59
N ALA A 14 32.18 -10.08 0.83
CA ALA A 14 31.90 -11.47 0.49
C ALA A 14 31.59 -12.28 1.77
N GLY A 15 30.43 -12.93 1.82
CA GLY A 15 29.94 -13.67 2.99
C GLY A 15 28.94 -12.93 3.88
N SER A 16 28.58 -11.68 3.58
CA SER A 16 27.53 -10.96 4.31
C SER A 16 26.12 -11.44 3.91
N PRO A 17 25.16 -11.58 4.85
CA PRO A 17 23.80 -11.96 4.52
C PRO A 17 23.11 -10.93 3.60
N PRO A 18 22.27 -11.37 2.64
CA PRO A 18 21.50 -10.45 1.79
C PRO A 18 20.63 -9.49 2.62
N GLN A 19 20.57 -8.22 2.21
CA GLN A 19 19.82 -7.19 2.92
C GLN A 19 18.65 -6.65 2.09
N TYR A 20 17.49 -6.52 2.73
CA TYR A 20 16.28 -5.99 2.12
C TYR A 20 15.67 -4.91 3.02
N THR A 21 15.35 -3.75 2.43
CA THR A 21 14.65 -2.67 3.14
C THR A 21 13.16 -2.93 3.16
N ILE A 22 12.57 -2.93 4.37
CA ILE A 22 11.15 -3.15 4.62
C ILE A 22 10.57 -1.88 5.27
N VAL A 23 9.45 -1.39 4.76
CA VAL A 23 8.75 -0.26 5.38
C VAL A 23 7.41 -0.70 5.93
N LEU A 24 7.24 -0.55 7.24
CA LEU A 24 6.00 -0.80 7.96
C LEU A 24 5.23 0.52 8.06
N ALA A 25 4.05 0.56 7.46
CA ALA A 25 3.21 1.75 7.35
C ALA A 25 1.91 1.58 8.16
N PRO A 26 1.93 1.78 9.49
CA PRO A 26 0.71 1.79 10.29
C PRO A 26 -0.24 2.89 9.78
N GLY A 27 -1.51 2.52 9.59
CA GLY A 27 -2.54 3.41 9.09
C GLY A 27 -2.68 4.68 9.91
N HIS A 28 -2.94 5.79 9.20
CA HIS A 28 -3.35 7.08 9.78
C HIS A 28 -2.34 7.66 10.80
N GLY A 29 -2.81 8.30 11.88
CA GLY A 29 -1.99 8.86 12.96
C GLY A 29 -2.09 10.37 13.15
N GLY A 30 -2.59 11.12 12.17
CA GLY A 30 -2.83 12.57 12.27
C GLY A 30 -4.17 12.89 12.94
N ALA A 31 -4.41 14.17 13.21
CA ALA A 31 -5.62 14.68 13.85
C ALA A 31 -6.84 14.72 12.91
N PRO A 32 -8.07 14.53 13.42
CA PRO A 32 -9.27 14.72 12.61
C PRO A 32 -9.42 16.22 12.28
N SER A 33 -9.68 16.54 11.01
CA SER A 33 -9.92 17.92 10.59
C SER A 33 -11.17 18.06 9.74
N THR A 34 -11.90 19.15 9.96
CA THR A 34 -13.04 19.57 9.12
C THR A 34 -12.57 20.32 7.88
N GLN A 35 -11.33 20.83 7.88
CA GLN A 35 -10.71 21.56 6.79
C GLN A 35 -9.98 20.63 5.81
N LYS A 36 -9.70 21.14 4.61
CA LYS A 36 -8.86 20.43 3.65
C LYS A 36 -7.40 20.68 4.02
N GLU A 37 -6.70 19.61 4.38
CA GLU A 37 -5.33 19.65 4.93
C GLU A 37 -4.45 18.52 4.37
N ASP A 38 -4.96 17.74 3.41
CA ASP A 38 -4.20 16.70 2.72
C ASP A 38 -4.42 16.83 1.21
N LYS A 39 -3.55 16.21 0.41
CA LYS A 39 -3.57 16.28 -1.05
C LYS A 39 -3.38 17.72 -1.55
N TRP A 40 -2.25 18.34 -1.22
CA TRP A 40 -1.87 19.62 -1.82
C TRP A 40 -1.73 19.47 -3.33
N ASP A 41 -2.54 20.19 -4.11
CA ASP A 41 -2.46 20.24 -5.58
C ASP A 41 -1.67 21.49 -5.98
N PRO A 42 -0.42 21.35 -6.46
CA PRO A 42 0.43 22.48 -6.86
C PRO A 42 -0.23 23.37 -7.92
N ARG A 43 -1.08 22.79 -8.76
CA ARG A 43 -1.77 23.51 -9.84
C ARG A 43 -2.87 24.43 -9.32
N THR A 44 -3.64 24.00 -8.32
CA THR A 44 -4.70 24.85 -7.71
C THR A 44 -4.23 25.58 -6.47
N ARG A 45 -2.98 25.34 -6.03
CA ARG A 45 -2.39 25.89 -4.81
C ARG A 45 -3.31 25.74 -3.59
N SER A 46 -3.90 24.56 -3.47
CA SER A 46 -4.85 24.27 -2.39
C SER A 46 -4.87 22.79 -2.06
N TYR A 47 -5.24 22.47 -0.82
CA TYR A 47 -5.52 21.10 -0.41
C TYR A 47 -6.84 20.63 -1.02
N LEU A 48 -6.84 19.45 -1.64
CA LEU A 48 -8.02 18.87 -2.28
C LEU A 48 -8.84 17.98 -1.35
N GLY A 49 -8.24 17.50 -0.26
CA GLY A 49 -8.87 16.55 0.66
C GLY A 49 -8.73 16.95 2.12
N ARG A 50 -9.69 16.47 2.93
CA ARG A 50 -9.49 16.40 4.38
C ARG A 50 -8.47 15.32 4.69
N TYR A 51 -7.81 15.45 5.84
CA TYR A 51 -7.06 14.34 6.41
C TYR A 51 -7.97 13.13 6.63
N LEU A 52 -7.55 11.96 6.16
CA LEU A 52 -8.25 10.71 6.40
C LEU A 52 -7.79 10.16 7.75
N TYR A 53 -8.60 10.35 8.78
CA TYR A 53 -8.28 9.98 10.16
C TYR A 53 -8.29 8.47 10.45
N GLY A 54 -8.89 7.69 9.56
CA GLY A 54 -9.13 6.26 9.76
C GLY A 54 -10.46 5.99 10.46
N ASP A 55 -10.73 4.72 10.70
CA ASP A 55 -11.99 4.27 11.29
C ASP A 55 -12.08 4.56 12.80
N ILE A 56 -13.30 4.84 13.26
CA ILE A 56 -13.63 5.10 14.66
C ILE A 56 -14.86 4.27 15.04
N TYR A 57 -14.73 3.46 16.08
CA TYR A 57 -15.85 2.76 16.70
C TYR A 57 -15.88 3.03 18.20
N LYS A 58 -16.83 3.84 18.67
CA LYS A 58 -16.88 4.35 20.04
C LYS A 58 -15.56 5.09 20.37
N ASN A 59 -14.80 4.62 21.35
CA ASN A 59 -13.48 5.13 21.75
C ASN A 59 -12.31 4.34 21.14
N ILE A 60 -12.58 3.46 20.18
CA ILE A 60 -11.58 2.65 19.49
C ILE A 60 -11.23 3.33 18.18
N HIS A 61 -9.96 3.68 18.02
CA HIS A 61 -9.43 4.37 16.85
C HIS A 61 -8.43 3.48 16.12
N GLU A 62 -8.58 3.37 14.79
CA GLU A 62 -7.70 2.56 13.95
C GLU A 62 -6.21 2.84 14.20
N HIS A 63 -5.81 4.11 14.20
CA HIS A 63 -4.40 4.49 14.35
C HIS A 63 -3.76 4.00 15.66
N ARG A 64 -4.55 3.89 16.75
CA ARG A 64 -4.11 3.34 18.04
C ARG A 64 -4.07 1.82 18.04
N LEU A 65 -4.95 1.16 17.28
CA LEU A 65 -4.96 -0.31 17.18
C LEU A 65 -3.76 -0.85 16.40
N VAL A 66 -3.41 -0.20 15.28
CA VAL A 66 -2.41 -0.74 14.34
C VAL A 66 -0.97 -0.36 14.72
N LEU A 67 -0.76 0.71 15.48
CA LEU A 67 0.58 1.17 15.84
C LEU A 67 1.33 0.17 16.74
N PRO A 68 0.79 -0.33 17.87
CA PRO A 68 1.49 -1.29 18.73
C PRO A 68 1.86 -2.58 18.01
N LEU A 69 0.97 -3.09 17.15
CA LEU A 69 1.27 -4.25 16.29
C LEU A 69 2.46 -3.96 15.36
N SER A 70 2.48 -2.79 14.74
CA SER A 70 3.55 -2.40 13.81
C SER A 70 4.90 -2.22 14.51
N MET A 71 4.91 -1.66 15.72
CA MET A 71 6.12 -1.53 16.54
C MET A 71 6.67 -2.88 16.97
N GLU A 72 5.80 -3.80 17.43
CA GLU A 72 6.24 -5.16 17.78
C GLU A 72 6.72 -5.92 16.55
N LEU A 73 6.07 -5.76 15.39
CA LEU A 73 6.54 -6.32 14.14
C LEU A 73 7.93 -5.78 13.77
N GLN A 74 8.17 -4.46 13.88
CA GLN A 74 9.48 -3.87 13.64
C GLN A 74 10.55 -4.49 14.55
N ARG A 75 10.26 -4.56 15.85
CA ARG A 75 11.16 -5.15 16.85
C ARG A 75 11.56 -6.58 16.47
N LEU A 76 10.61 -7.38 15.99
CA LEU A 76 10.86 -8.75 15.53
C LEU A 76 11.71 -8.80 14.27
N LEU A 77 11.49 -7.91 13.30
CA LEU A 77 12.31 -7.84 12.08
C LEU A 77 13.74 -7.38 12.36
N THR A 78 13.94 -6.45 13.31
CA THR A 78 15.28 -5.98 13.73
C THR A 78 16.13 -7.09 14.35
N LEU A 79 15.52 -8.17 14.87
CA LEU A 79 16.28 -9.35 15.29
C LEU A 79 17.17 -9.91 14.17
N THR A 80 16.77 -9.77 12.90
CA THR A 80 17.53 -10.28 11.75
C THR A 80 18.87 -9.55 11.52
N GLU A 81 19.03 -8.34 12.06
CA GLU A 81 20.15 -7.44 11.79
C GLU A 81 21.46 -7.88 12.48
N SER A 82 21.38 -8.65 13.58
CA SER A 82 22.56 -9.13 14.32
C SER A 82 22.62 -10.67 14.39
N ALA A 83 23.80 -11.24 14.64
CA ALA A 83 23.96 -12.69 14.76
C ALA A 83 23.21 -13.26 15.98
N ALA A 84 23.27 -12.57 17.12
CA ALA A 84 22.54 -12.96 18.33
C ALA A 84 21.02 -12.81 18.14
N GLY A 85 20.56 -11.70 17.55
CA GLY A 85 19.15 -11.52 17.22
C GLY A 85 18.65 -12.58 16.24
N TRP A 86 19.47 -12.98 15.26
CA TRP A 86 19.11 -14.00 14.28
C TRP A 86 18.79 -15.34 14.96
N GLN A 87 19.56 -15.74 15.99
CA GLN A 87 19.25 -16.95 16.76
C GLN A 87 17.87 -16.87 17.43
N GLU A 88 17.48 -15.70 17.94
CA GLU A 88 16.14 -15.49 18.49
C GLU A 88 15.06 -15.51 17.39
N PHE A 89 15.34 -14.94 16.23
CA PHE A 89 14.42 -14.97 15.10
C PHE A 89 14.22 -16.40 14.55
N GLU A 90 15.28 -17.21 14.50
CA GLU A 90 15.21 -18.63 14.12
C GLU A 90 14.33 -19.45 15.07
N LYS A 91 14.36 -19.17 16.37
CA LYS A 91 13.42 -19.79 17.33
C LYS A 91 11.97 -19.48 16.96
N ILE A 92 11.68 -18.27 16.49
CA ILE A 92 10.34 -17.89 16.02
C ILE A 92 10.01 -18.64 14.72
N LEU A 93 10.91 -18.65 13.72
CA LEU A 93 10.71 -19.42 12.47
C LEU A 93 10.44 -20.90 12.75
N SER A 94 11.17 -21.49 13.69
CA SER A 94 11.06 -22.90 14.10
C SER A 94 9.72 -23.24 14.75
N GLN A 95 8.99 -22.25 15.28
CA GLN A 95 7.61 -22.48 15.74
C GLN A 95 6.68 -22.82 14.57
N PHE A 96 6.93 -22.26 13.38
CA PHE A 96 6.08 -22.34 12.19
C PHE A 96 6.57 -23.36 11.15
N SER A 97 7.85 -23.69 11.14
CA SER A 97 8.48 -24.51 10.09
C SER A 97 8.96 -25.87 10.60
N THR A 98 8.96 -26.88 9.71
CA THR A 98 9.61 -28.19 9.93
C THR A 98 11.09 -28.18 9.52
N GLN A 99 11.58 -27.10 8.89
CA GLN A 99 13.00 -26.94 8.58
C GLN A 99 13.83 -26.78 9.84
N GLN A 100 15.05 -27.31 9.78
CA GLN A 100 16.03 -27.24 10.87
C GLN A 100 17.01 -26.07 10.73
N LYS A 101 17.17 -25.53 9.52
CA LYS A 101 18.08 -24.43 9.21
C LYS A 101 17.39 -23.41 8.33
N PHE A 102 17.66 -22.13 8.59
CA PHE A 102 17.09 -21.02 7.85
C PHE A 102 18.22 -20.17 7.24
N PRO A 103 18.17 -19.85 5.93
CA PRO A 103 19.09 -18.88 5.36
C PRO A 103 18.95 -17.52 6.05
N ARG A 104 20.05 -17.00 6.60
CA ARG A 104 20.04 -15.66 7.19
C ARG A 104 19.90 -14.62 6.10
N ILE A 105 18.97 -13.71 6.31
CA ILE A 105 18.82 -12.44 5.56
C ILE A 105 18.64 -11.32 6.58
N VAL A 106 18.97 -10.10 6.19
CA VAL A 106 18.75 -8.89 6.98
C VAL A 106 17.50 -8.17 6.44
N LEU A 107 16.48 -8.03 7.29
CA LEU A 107 15.26 -7.29 7.00
C LEU A 107 15.32 -5.94 7.70
N LYS A 108 15.98 -4.97 7.06
CA LYS A 108 16.16 -3.62 7.62
C LYS A 108 14.83 -2.88 7.62
N SER A 109 14.21 -2.76 8.79
CA SER A 109 12.81 -2.35 8.90
C SER A 109 12.63 -0.93 9.42
N HIS A 110 11.75 -0.16 8.76
CA HIS A 110 11.45 1.24 9.10
C HIS A 110 9.95 1.43 9.34
N LEU A 111 9.59 2.19 10.39
CA LEU A 111 8.22 2.64 10.61
C LEU A 111 7.98 4.00 9.94
N THR A 112 6.82 4.19 9.31
CA THR A 112 6.44 5.51 8.78
C THR A 112 6.03 6.52 9.86
N ARG A 113 5.73 6.03 11.07
CA ARG A 113 5.45 6.80 12.29
C ARG A 113 5.64 5.91 13.52
N THR A 114 6.05 6.51 14.63
CA THR A 114 6.22 5.85 15.93
C THR A 114 5.23 6.35 16.97
N ASP A 115 4.43 7.34 16.59
CA ASP A 115 3.49 8.08 17.42
C ASP A 115 2.22 8.42 16.62
N SER A 116 1.30 9.11 17.30
CA SER A 116 0.05 9.65 16.79
C SER A 116 -0.12 11.08 17.32
N TYR A 117 -0.99 11.87 16.69
CA TYR A 117 -1.16 13.29 17.00
C TYR A 117 -1.55 13.56 18.46
N ASP A 118 -2.23 12.62 19.08
CA ASP A 118 -2.71 12.65 20.46
C ASP A 118 -1.64 12.26 21.49
N ASP A 119 -0.45 11.84 21.04
CA ASP A 119 0.74 11.69 21.88
C ASP A 119 1.47 13.04 22.09
N HIS A 120 1.02 14.10 21.40
CA HIS A 120 1.64 15.43 21.39
C HIS A 120 0.75 16.49 22.03
N ASN A 121 1.37 17.44 22.74
CA ASN A 121 0.70 18.61 23.31
C ASN A 121 0.65 19.77 22.31
N PHE A 122 -0.30 19.71 21.37
CA PHE A 122 -0.48 20.76 20.37
C PHE A 122 -1.13 22.02 20.94
N SER A 123 -0.55 23.17 20.60
CA SER A 123 -1.16 24.49 20.74
C SER A 123 -2.29 24.70 19.72
N LYS A 124 -3.07 25.78 19.87
CA LYS A 124 -4.12 26.13 18.91
C LYS A 124 -3.58 26.47 17.52
N GLN A 125 -2.34 26.97 17.44
CA GLN A 125 -1.70 27.39 16.20
C GLN A 125 -0.91 26.28 15.50
N ASP A 126 -0.75 25.11 16.13
CA ASP A 126 0.07 24.04 15.57
C ASP A 126 -0.64 23.31 14.43
N ASP A 127 0.16 22.93 13.43
CA ASP A 127 -0.26 22.02 12.39
C ASP A 127 -0.31 20.58 12.93
N ARG A 128 -1.49 20.19 13.43
CA ARG A 128 -1.75 18.87 14.00
C ARG A 128 -1.77 17.74 12.96
N ASN A 129 -1.57 18.09 11.68
CA ASN A 129 -1.49 17.16 10.57
C ASN A 129 -0.15 17.32 9.82
N HIS A 130 0.95 17.58 10.53
CA HIS A 130 2.27 17.77 9.94
C HIS A 130 2.88 16.49 9.31
N ALA A 131 4.09 16.65 8.77
CA ALA A 131 4.89 15.73 7.95
C ALA A 131 4.57 14.25 8.11
N ALA A 132 4.62 13.71 9.32
CA ALA A 132 4.47 12.29 9.63
C ALA A 132 3.18 11.68 9.07
N TRP A 133 2.10 12.47 9.01
CA TRP A 133 0.76 11.94 8.83
C TRP A 133 0.15 12.18 7.45
N ARG A 134 0.43 13.33 6.82
CA ARG A 134 -0.02 13.61 5.44
C ARG A 134 0.50 12.56 4.47
N LEU A 135 -0.37 12.15 3.55
CA LEU A 135 -0.03 11.13 2.58
C LEU A 135 0.86 11.69 1.46
N TYR A 136 0.55 12.93 1.04
CA TYR A 136 1.20 13.65 -0.06
C TYR A 136 2.13 14.75 0.45
N ASP A 137 2.99 15.24 -0.43
CA ASP A 137 3.84 16.39 -0.13
C ASP A 137 3.00 17.64 0.08
N TYR A 138 3.52 18.57 0.87
CA TYR A 138 2.77 19.73 1.32
C TYR A 138 3.68 20.93 1.58
N PRO A 139 3.21 22.17 1.41
CA PRO A 139 3.98 23.36 1.78
C PRO A 139 3.98 23.49 3.31
N ASP A 140 5.16 23.65 3.89
CA ASP A 140 5.31 24.00 5.29
C ASP A 140 4.61 25.33 5.60
N ALA A 141 3.80 25.37 6.66
CA ALA A 141 2.95 26.52 6.95
C ALA A 141 3.74 27.79 7.31
N ARG A 142 4.96 27.65 7.85
CA ARG A 142 5.79 28.78 8.28
C ARG A 142 6.70 29.30 7.17
N THR A 143 7.28 28.39 6.39
CA THR A 143 8.31 28.71 5.40
C THR A 143 7.81 28.67 3.95
N GLY A 144 6.64 28.07 3.70
CA GLY A 144 6.11 27.81 2.36
C GLY A 144 6.89 26.76 1.57
N ARG A 145 7.99 26.21 2.12
CA ARG A 145 8.82 25.22 1.43
C ARG A 145 8.10 23.89 1.38
N MET A 146 8.13 23.22 0.23
CA MET A 146 7.58 21.88 0.10
C MET A 146 8.30 20.88 1.00
N GLN A 147 7.53 20.10 1.74
CA GLN A 147 7.99 19.05 2.63
C GLN A 147 7.51 17.68 2.13
N PRO A 148 8.33 16.62 2.30
CA PRO A 148 7.95 15.29 1.87
C PRO A 148 6.84 14.73 2.77
N GLY A 149 5.75 14.30 2.15
CA GLY A 149 4.71 13.51 2.77
C GLY A 149 5.12 12.05 2.97
N ARG A 150 4.20 11.24 3.48
CA ARG A 150 4.44 9.82 3.77
C ARG A 150 4.94 9.05 2.54
N LEU A 151 4.34 9.24 1.37
CA LEU A 151 4.72 8.50 0.16
C LEU A 151 6.14 8.82 -0.30
N SER A 152 6.50 10.09 -0.33
CA SER A 152 7.85 10.53 -0.71
C SER A 152 8.90 10.02 0.28
N ARG A 153 8.60 10.02 1.59
CA ARG A 153 9.48 9.41 2.61
C ARG A 153 9.61 7.90 2.45
N ILE A 154 8.53 7.17 2.17
CA ILE A 154 8.59 5.73 1.89
C ILE A 154 9.49 5.49 0.68
N ASN A 155 9.28 6.22 -0.41
CA ASN A 155 10.07 6.07 -1.63
C ASN A 155 11.56 6.42 -1.42
N ALA A 156 11.87 7.41 -0.59
CA ALA A 156 13.26 7.76 -0.26
C ALA A 156 14.03 6.63 0.44
N LEU A 157 13.33 5.70 1.10
CA LEU A 157 13.94 4.50 1.71
C LEU A 157 14.19 3.37 0.70
N LYS A 158 13.69 3.49 -0.55
CA LYS A 158 13.83 2.51 -1.62
C LYS A 158 13.48 1.07 -1.18
N PRO A 159 12.28 0.85 -0.62
CA PRO A 159 11.94 -0.44 -0.04
C PRO A 159 11.74 -1.53 -1.10
N TRP A 160 12.07 -2.76 -0.73
CA TRP A 160 11.67 -3.95 -1.48
C TRP A 160 10.21 -4.30 -1.19
N LEU A 161 9.80 -4.12 0.08
CA LEU A 161 8.45 -4.40 0.57
C LEU A 161 7.94 -3.24 1.44
N VAL A 162 6.72 -2.79 1.16
CA VAL A 162 5.92 -1.92 2.02
C VAL A 162 4.77 -2.74 2.60
N VAL A 163 4.63 -2.76 3.92
CA VAL A 163 3.52 -3.43 4.62
C VAL A 163 2.65 -2.38 5.27
N ALA A 164 1.48 -2.11 4.68
CA ALA A 164 0.51 -1.18 5.23
C ALA A 164 -0.50 -1.92 6.08
N ILE A 165 -0.66 -1.53 7.35
CA ILE A 165 -1.53 -2.19 8.31
C ILE A 165 -2.66 -1.25 8.68
N HIS A 166 -3.87 -1.64 8.33
CA HIS A 166 -5.11 -0.86 8.44
C HIS A 166 -6.24 -1.72 9.02
N THR A 167 -7.31 -1.04 9.43
CA THR A 167 -8.58 -1.67 9.78
C THR A 167 -9.72 -1.00 9.06
N THR A 168 -10.76 -1.77 8.71
CA THR A 168 -11.91 -1.25 7.98
C THR A 168 -13.21 -1.36 8.79
N PRO A 169 -14.18 -0.46 8.63
CA PRO A 169 -15.50 -0.64 9.25
C PRO A 169 -16.27 -1.78 8.56
N ALA A 170 -16.95 -2.63 9.34
CA ALA A 170 -17.85 -3.65 8.80
C ALA A 170 -19.27 -3.10 8.67
N GLY A 171 -19.93 -3.37 7.54
CA GLY A 171 -21.37 -3.11 7.38
C GLY A 171 -22.22 -3.93 8.36
N ARG A 172 -23.47 -3.54 8.61
CA ARG A 172 -24.34 -4.19 9.62
C ARG A 172 -24.45 -5.71 9.47
N SER A 173 -24.55 -6.22 8.23
CA SER A 173 -24.66 -7.65 7.93
C SER A 173 -23.31 -8.36 7.72
N GLN A 174 -22.20 -7.62 7.73
CA GLN A 174 -20.88 -8.20 7.48
C GLN A 174 -20.30 -8.75 8.80
N PRO A 175 -19.97 -10.07 8.87
CA PRO A 175 -19.48 -10.70 10.09
C PRO A 175 -18.07 -10.24 10.51
N GLY A 176 -17.35 -9.59 9.61
CA GLY A 176 -15.94 -9.24 9.74
C GLY A 176 -15.06 -10.09 8.82
N GLY A 177 -13.76 -10.09 9.07
CA GLY A 177 -12.73 -10.76 8.29
C GLY A 177 -11.55 -9.84 7.97
N MET A 178 -10.56 -10.39 7.29
CA MET A 178 -9.36 -9.66 6.88
C MET A 178 -9.38 -9.47 5.37
N GLY A 179 -9.12 -8.26 4.89
CA GLY A 179 -9.13 -7.93 3.48
C GLY A 179 -7.78 -7.42 3.00
N VAL A 180 -7.60 -7.40 1.69
CA VAL A 180 -6.45 -6.75 1.05
C VAL A 180 -6.93 -5.56 0.24
N VAL A 181 -6.11 -4.52 0.15
CA VAL A 181 -6.39 -3.36 -0.71
C VAL A 181 -5.49 -3.40 -1.93
N LEU A 182 -6.09 -3.32 -3.11
CA LEU A 182 -5.38 -3.41 -4.38
C LEU A 182 -5.70 -2.21 -5.27
N ALA A 183 -4.72 -1.83 -6.08
CA ALA A 183 -4.92 -0.96 -7.23
C ALA A 183 -4.51 -1.72 -8.49
N PRO A 184 -5.37 -1.82 -9.52
CA PRO A 184 -5.00 -2.39 -10.81
C PRO A 184 -3.91 -1.56 -11.50
N GLY A 185 -3.27 -2.14 -12.52
CA GLY A 185 -2.27 -1.47 -13.34
C GLY A 185 -2.84 -0.68 -14.52
N TYR A 186 -1.93 -0.17 -15.35
CA TYR A 186 -2.28 0.59 -16.54
C TYR A 186 -3.17 -0.18 -17.51
N GLN A 187 -2.97 -1.50 -17.67
CA GLN A 187 -3.70 -2.30 -18.65
C GLN A 187 -5.19 -2.40 -18.31
N THR A 188 -5.47 -2.64 -17.02
CA THR A 188 -6.85 -2.70 -16.51
C THR A 188 -7.53 -1.33 -16.64
N PHE A 189 -6.89 -0.25 -16.18
CA PHE A 189 -7.47 1.08 -16.30
C PHE A 189 -7.62 1.53 -17.76
N ASN A 190 -6.65 1.25 -18.62
CA ASN A 190 -6.74 1.59 -20.04
C ASN A 190 -7.89 0.83 -20.71
N THR A 191 -8.17 -0.42 -20.33
CA THR A 191 -9.35 -1.13 -20.82
C THR A 191 -10.64 -0.42 -20.43
N LEU A 192 -10.77 0.06 -19.19
CA LEU A 192 -11.92 0.86 -18.74
C LEU A 192 -12.03 2.20 -19.50
N ARG A 193 -10.91 2.83 -19.83
CA ARG A 193 -10.85 4.00 -20.72
C ARG A 193 -11.33 3.66 -22.14
N LEU A 194 -10.90 2.54 -22.72
CA LEU A 194 -11.32 2.11 -24.06
C LEU A 194 -12.82 1.79 -24.12
N ILE A 195 -13.37 1.20 -23.05
CA ILE A 195 -14.83 1.02 -22.92
C ILE A 195 -15.53 2.38 -22.87
N SER A 196 -14.98 3.33 -22.10
CA SER A 196 -15.52 4.70 -22.01
C SER A 196 -15.48 5.45 -23.35
N LEU A 197 -14.57 5.08 -24.25
CA LEU A 197 -14.46 5.64 -25.60
C LEU A 197 -15.33 4.90 -26.64
N GLY A 198 -16.07 3.87 -26.25
CA GLY A 198 -16.85 3.03 -27.17
C GLY A 198 -15.99 2.09 -28.03
N GLN A 199 -14.70 1.97 -27.74
CA GLN A 199 -13.75 1.13 -28.49
C GLN A 199 -13.69 -0.32 -27.98
N LYS A 200 -14.28 -0.58 -26.81
CA LYS A 200 -14.49 -1.92 -26.25
C LYS A 200 -15.88 -2.02 -25.65
N SER A 201 -16.46 -3.22 -25.67
CA SER A 201 -17.74 -3.46 -25.01
C SER A 201 -17.58 -3.56 -23.49
N ILE A 202 -18.64 -3.23 -22.75
CA ILE A 202 -18.72 -3.40 -21.29
C ILE A 202 -18.44 -4.85 -20.86
N GLN A 203 -18.72 -5.84 -21.71
CA GLN A 203 -18.40 -7.24 -21.44
C GLN A 203 -16.90 -7.49 -21.24
N SER A 204 -16.04 -6.63 -21.76
CA SER A 204 -14.61 -6.68 -21.51
C SER A 204 -14.27 -6.42 -20.04
N PHE A 205 -15.06 -5.61 -19.33
CA PHE A 205 -14.92 -5.43 -17.87
C PHE A 205 -15.36 -6.67 -17.11
N TYR A 206 -16.53 -7.23 -17.43
CA TYR A 206 -17.07 -8.38 -16.69
C TYR A 206 -16.25 -9.67 -16.85
N ARG A 207 -15.41 -9.76 -17.90
CA ARG A 207 -14.44 -10.85 -18.08
C ARG A 207 -13.14 -10.68 -17.29
N MET A 208 -12.90 -9.51 -16.70
CA MET A 208 -11.69 -9.28 -15.91
C MET A 208 -11.79 -9.99 -14.55
N PRO A 209 -10.66 -10.46 -14.00
CA PRO A 209 -10.62 -11.01 -12.65
C PRO A 209 -10.98 -9.99 -11.56
N TRP A 210 -10.97 -8.70 -11.92
CA TRP A 210 -11.27 -7.56 -11.04
C TRP A 210 -12.75 -7.24 -10.89
N ALA A 211 -13.60 -7.70 -11.80
CA ALA A 211 -14.94 -7.13 -12.03
C ALA A 211 -15.80 -7.08 -10.76
N ASP A 212 -15.77 -8.16 -9.97
CA ASP A 212 -16.57 -8.32 -8.76
C ASP A 212 -15.90 -7.82 -7.47
N LYS A 213 -14.75 -7.13 -7.57
CA LYS A 213 -13.91 -6.69 -6.44
C LYS A 213 -13.75 -5.17 -6.36
N PHE A 214 -14.14 -4.44 -7.42
CA PHE A 214 -14.16 -2.99 -7.39
C PHE A 214 -15.12 -2.46 -6.33
N LEU A 215 -14.64 -1.47 -5.57
CA LEU A 215 -15.44 -0.79 -4.58
C LEU A 215 -16.56 0.02 -5.22
N ILE A 216 -17.74 -0.06 -4.61
CA ILE A 216 -18.87 0.80 -4.93
C ILE A 216 -18.77 2.00 -3.98
N THR A 217 -18.25 3.12 -4.47
CA THR A 217 -17.97 4.30 -3.62
C THR A 217 -19.14 5.26 -3.50
N ASP A 218 -20.17 5.13 -4.33
CA ASP A 218 -21.30 6.06 -4.38
C ASP A 218 -22.61 5.28 -4.42
N ARG A 219 -23.62 5.83 -3.73
CA ARG A 219 -24.93 5.20 -3.64
C ARG A 219 -25.55 5.05 -5.03
N GLY A 220 -26.07 3.85 -5.31
CA GLY A 220 -26.74 3.52 -6.57
C GLY A 220 -25.80 3.19 -7.72
N TRP A 221 -24.48 3.19 -7.51
CA TRP A 221 -23.53 2.78 -8.53
C TRP A 221 -23.36 1.26 -8.58
N SER A 222 -23.15 0.76 -9.79
CA SER A 222 -22.63 -0.59 -10.05
C SER A 222 -21.11 -0.65 -9.86
N GLN A 223 -20.56 -1.87 -9.77
CA GLN A 223 -19.10 -2.08 -9.74
C GLN A 223 -18.42 -1.53 -10.98
N TYR A 224 -19.06 -1.63 -12.15
CA TYR A 224 -18.54 -1.03 -13.39
C TYR A 224 -18.45 0.49 -13.30
N GLU A 225 -19.46 1.16 -12.73
CA GLU A 225 -19.42 2.62 -12.57
C GLU A 225 -18.33 3.06 -11.58
N GLY A 226 -18.15 2.31 -10.48
CA GLY A 226 -17.03 2.49 -9.55
C GLY A 226 -15.68 2.36 -10.26
N ALA A 227 -15.47 1.24 -10.97
CA ALA A 227 -14.25 0.96 -11.72
C ALA A 227 -13.96 2.04 -12.78
N ARG A 228 -14.98 2.45 -13.55
CA ARG A 228 -14.86 3.50 -14.55
C ARG A 228 -14.46 4.83 -13.92
N SER A 229 -15.08 5.21 -12.80
CA SER A 229 -14.73 6.44 -12.08
C SER A 229 -13.30 6.40 -11.53
N ASP A 230 -12.83 5.25 -11.07
CA ASP A 230 -11.45 5.06 -10.65
C ASP A 230 -10.47 5.17 -11.82
N ALA A 231 -10.82 4.67 -13.01
CA ALA A 231 -10.02 4.89 -14.21
C ALA A 231 -9.91 6.39 -14.55
N TRP A 232 -10.97 7.16 -14.34
CA TRP A 232 -10.93 8.62 -14.51
C TRP A 232 -10.04 9.32 -13.48
N VAL A 233 -10.09 8.87 -12.23
CA VAL A 233 -9.19 9.37 -11.18
C VAL A 233 -7.74 9.04 -11.53
N TYR A 234 -7.48 7.83 -12.03
CA TYR A 234 -6.16 7.37 -12.41
C TYR A 234 -5.56 8.19 -13.57
N PHE A 235 -6.31 8.40 -14.66
CA PHE A 235 -5.80 9.13 -15.84
C PHE A 235 -5.84 10.65 -15.72
N HIS A 236 -6.88 11.18 -15.07
CA HIS A 236 -7.15 12.60 -15.10
C HIS A 236 -7.03 13.25 -13.73
N GLY A 237 -7.29 12.52 -12.64
CA GLY A 237 -7.36 13.12 -11.32
C GLY A 237 -8.75 13.67 -10.95
N TRP A 238 -9.82 13.24 -11.62
CA TRP A 238 -11.22 13.54 -11.23
C TRP A 238 -12.07 12.28 -11.26
N LYS A 239 -13.12 12.25 -10.45
CA LYS A 239 -14.21 11.27 -10.64
C LYS A 239 -15.06 11.62 -11.86
N THR A 240 -15.83 10.66 -12.37
CA THR A 240 -16.92 10.93 -13.32
C THR A 240 -18.19 11.35 -12.60
N ARG A 241 -19.04 12.16 -13.25
CA ARG A 241 -20.47 12.20 -12.86
C ARG A 241 -21.05 10.80 -13.14
N GLY A 242 -21.81 10.22 -12.20
CA GLY A 242 -22.30 8.82 -12.29
C GLY A 242 -23.19 8.54 -13.51
N GLY A 243 -23.68 7.31 -13.65
CA GLY A 243 -24.59 6.92 -14.74
C GLY A 243 -23.90 6.83 -16.10
N ARG A 244 -24.55 7.30 -17.16
CA ARG A 244 -23.99 7.27 -18.54
C ARG A 244 -23.03 8.43 -18.86
N SER A 245 -22.78 9.34 -17.92
CA SER A 245 -21.94 10.51 -18.17
C SER A 245 -20.46 10.14 -18.34
N LEU A 246 -19.87 10.58 -19.45
CA LEU A 246 -18.44 10.52 -19.73
C LEU A 246 -17.74 11.86 -19.44
N ARG A 247 -18.29 12.63 -18.50
CA ARG A 247 -17.74 13.94 -18.13
C ARG A 247 -17.11 13.88 -16.75
N ARG A 248 -15.97 14.58 -16.60
CA ARG A 248 -15.36 14.83 -15.29
C ARG A 248 -16.38 15.47 -14.36
N TRP A 249 -16.27 15.16 -13.09
CA TRP A 249 -17.00 15.82 -12.01
C TRP A 249 -16.07 16.87 -11.39
N PRO A 250 -16.20 18.17 -11.74
CA PRO A 250 -15.25 19.21 -11.33
C PRO A 250 -15.07 19.32 -9.81
N GLU A 251 -16.18 19.19 -9.07
CA GLU A 251 -16.20 19.27 -7.61
C GLU A 251 -15.49 18.07 -6.94
N MET A 252 -15.30 16.97 -7.67
CA MET A 252 -14.62 15.76 -7.20
C MET A 252 -13.19 15.66 -7.76
N ASN A 253 -12.46 16.78 -7.68
CA ASN A 253 -11.03 16.84 -7.97
C ASN A 253 -10.23 16.02 -6.94
N ARG A 254 -9.39 15.12 -7.44
CA ARG A 254 -8.49 14.24 -6.68
C ARG A 254 -7.01 14.51 -6.98
N GLY A 255 -6.72 15.46 -7.87
CA GLY A 255 -5.39 15.91 -8.25
C GLY A 255 -4.70 14.98 -9.25
N LEU A 256 -3.74 15.53 -9.98
CA LEU A 256 -2.79 14.76 -10.78
C LEU A 256 -1.72 14.21 -9.84
N ARG A 257 -2.08 13.13 -9.13
CA ARG A 257 -1.39 12.62 -7.94
C ARG A 257 0.08 12.29 -8.15
N GLN A 258 0.48 11.89 -9.36
CA GLN A 258 1.88 11.65 -9.69
C GLN A 258 2.76 12.90 -9.51
N ASN A 259 2.18 14.10 -9.59
CA ASN A 259 2.89 15.37 -9.43
C ASN A 259 2.65 16.03 -8.06
N MET A 260 2.04 15.30 -7.12
CA MET A 260 1.80 15.73 -5.74
C MET A 260 2.80 15.08 -4.76
N LEU A 261 3.88 14.52 -5.29
CA LEU A 261 4.87 13.69 -4.60
C LEU A 261 6.27 14.03 -5.14
N THR A 262 7.28 13.87 -4.31
CA THR A 262 8.69 13.99 -4.69
C THR A 262 9.23 12.61 -5.05
N TRP A 263 9.57 12.43 -6.32
CA TRP A 263 10.12 11.20 -6.89
C TRP A 263 10.61 11.43 -8.32
N ARG A 264 11.35 10.47 -8.89
CA ARG A 264 11.92 10.55 -10.24
C ARG A 264 10.87 10.66 -11.35
N TYR A 265 9.66 10.14 -11.10
CA TYR A 265 8.61 10.03 -12.10
C TYR A 265 7.66 11.23 -12.16
N ALA A 266 7.84 12.22 -11.29
CA ALA A 266 7.11 13.49 -11.39
C ALA A 266 7.53 14.26 -12.65
N ASP A 267 6.56 14.95 -13.24
CA ASP A 267 6.77 15.80 -14.39
C ASP A 267 7.67 17.01 -14.01
N PRO A 268 8.43 17.57 -14.97
CA PRO A 268 9.31 18.69 -14.70
C PRO A 268 8.54 19.94 -14.25
N PRO A 269 9.19 20.86 -13.50
CA PRO A 269 8.59 22.12 -13.07
C PRO A 269 7.92 22.88 -14.22
N GLY A 270 6.75 23.45 -13.98
CA GLY A 270 5.97 24.17 -15.00
C GLY A 270 4.87 23.33 -15.65
N TRP A 271 4.78 22.03 -15.34
CA TRP A 271 3.69 21.16 -15.76
C TRP A 271 2.31 21.71 -15.37
N GLU A 272 2.21 22.46 -14.26
CA GLU A 272 0.97 23.06 -13.78
C GLU A 272 0.38 24.03 -14.81
N LYS A 273 1.23 24.84 -15.46
CA LYS A 273 0.82 25.79 -16.51
C LYS A 273 0.30 25.05 -17.73
N LEU A 274 0.93 23.93 -18.10
CA LEU A 274 0.48 23.08 -19.21
C LEU A 274 -0.86 22.42 -18.86
N ALA A 275 -1.01 21.93 -17.63
CA ALA A 275 -2.24 21.32 -17.16
C ALA A 275 -3.44 22.28 -17.16
N LEU A 276 -3.21 23.57 -16.92
CA LEU A 276 -4.26 24.61 -16.96
C LEU A 276 -4.79 24.87 -18.39
N ARG A 277 -3.97 24.67 -19.43
CA ARG A 277 -4.40 24.83 -20.83
C ARG A 277 -5.38 23.75 -21.28
N ASN A 278 -5.33 22.57 -20.64
CA ASN A 278 -6.20 21.42 -20.91
C ASN A 278 -6.22 20.99 -22.40
N GLU A 279 -5.08 21.10 -23.05
CA GLU A 279 -4.85 20.65 -24.43
C GLU A 279 -4.78 19.12 -24.52
N ALA A 280 -4.66 18.59 -25.75
CA ALA A 280 -4.37 17.17 -25.93
C ALA A 280 -2.97 16.84 -25.38
N GLY A 281 -2.86 15.76 -24.60
CA GLY A 281 -1.64 15.44 -23.86
C GLY A 281 -1.89 14.74 -22.53
N PRO A 282 -0.88 14.66 -21.65
CA PRO A 282 -0.93 13.92 -20.39
C PRO A 282 -1.81 14.56 -19.31
N TYR A 283 -2.20 15.82 -19.49
CA TYR A 283 -3.04 16.56 -18.55
C TYR A 283 -4.48 16.75 -19.04
N SER A 284 -4.82 16.23 -20.22
CA SER A 284 -6.15 16.40 -20.78
C SER A 284 -7.20 15.76 -19.88
N THR A 285 -8.27 16.50 -19.59
CA THR A 285 -9.39 15.98 -18.79
C THR A 285 -10.47 15.32 -19.65
N VAL A 286 -10.12 14.92 -20.87
CA VAL A 286 -11.00 14.25 -21.83
C VAL A 286 -10.28 13.03 -22.38
N HIS A 287 -10.86 11.83 -22.22
CA HIS A 287 -10.24 10.57 -22.64
C HIS A 287 -9.71 10.58 -24.09
N LYS A 288 -10.45 11.15 -25.04
CA LYS A 288 -10.05 11.17 -26.47
C LYS A 288 -8.75 11.96 -26.71
N ASN A 289 -8.54 13.01 -25.92
CA ASN A 289 -7.42 13.93 -26.05
C ASN A 289 -6.26 13.54 -25.11
N PHE A 290 -6.53 12.70 -24.11
CA PHE A 290 -5.51 12.19 -23.22
C PHE A 290 -4.48 11.34 -23.95
N ARG A 291 -3.21 11.55 -23.61
CA ARG A 291 -2.06 10.79 -24.08
C ARG A 291 -1.21 10.44 -22.86
N ALA A 292 -0.98 9.16 -22.63
CA ALA A 292 -0.19 8.71 -21.49
C ALA A 292 1.31 8.89 -21.76
N THR A 293 1.81 10.11 -21.78
CA THR A 293 3.20 10.44 -22.12
C THR A 293 3.93 11.02 -20.91
N GLY A 294 5.20 10.68 -20.73
CA GLY A 294 6.04 11.19 -19.64
C GLY A 294 6.46 10.10 -18.64
N PRO A 295 7.39 10.41 -17.73
CA PRO A 295 8.10 9.42 -16.92
C PRO A 295 7.17 8.52 -16.09
N PHE A 296 6.13 9.10 -15.48
CA PHE A 296 5.14 8.33 -14.74
C PHE A 296 4.43 7.31 -15.62
N TRP A 297 3.99 7.71 -16.81
CA TRP A 297 3.23 6.83 -17.70
C TRP A 297 4.09 5.74 -18.33
N ASP A 298 5.36 6.02 -18.58
CA ASP A 298 6.33 5.03 -19.05
C ASP A 298 6.58 3.96 -17.98
N ARG A 299 6.74 4.37 -16.71
CA ARG A 299 6.77 3.45 -15.56
C ARG A 299 5.48 2.63 -15.47
N GLU A 300 4.31 3.27 -15.52
CA GLU A 300 3.01 2.60 -15.37
C GLU A 300 2.75 1.52 -16.44
N ARG A 301 3.32 1.68 -17.63
CA ARG A 301 3.30 0.67 -18.70
C ARG A 301 4.43 -0.34 -18.63
N GLY A 302 5.42 -0.11 -17.78
CA GLY A 302 6.61 -0.93 -17.64
C GLY A 302 6.31 -2.32 -17.10
N GLN A 303 7.22 -3.25 -17.36
CA GLN A 303 7.08 -4.65 -16.98
C GLN A 303 6.99 -4.85 -15.45
N ALA A 304 7.74 -4.05 -14.69
CA ALA A 304 7.68 -4.05 -13.23
C ALA A 304 6.26 -3.80 -12.71
N GLU A 305 5.57 -2.80 -13.25
CA GLU A 305 4.20 -2.47 -12.83
C GLU A 305 3.21 -3.57 -13.19
N ALA A 306 3.40 -4.22 -14.34
CA ALA A 306 2.60 -5.39 -14.73
C ALA A 306 2.79 -6.57 -13.77
N TRP A 307 4.03 -6.88 -13.37
CA TRP A 307 4.30 -7.92 -12.37
C TRP A 307 3.76 -7.57 -10.98
N ARG A 308 3.85 -6.30 -10.58
CA ARG A 308 3.39 -5.83 -9.26
C ARG A 308 1.87 -5.86 -9.13
N ARG A 309 1.12 -5.49 -10.17
CA ARG A 309 -0.30 -5.12 -10.04
C ARG A 309 -1.28 -5.83 -10.97
N GLU A 310 -0.85 -6.51 -12.03
CA GLU A 310 -1.80 -7.07 -13.00
C GLU A 310 -1.97 -8.59 -12.86
N GLY A 311 -0.96 -9.39 -13.22
CA GLY A 311 -1.04 -10.86 -13.28
C GLY A 311 -0.66 -11.55 -11.96
N GLY A 312 0.34 -12.43 -12.00
CA GLY A 312 0.98 -13.00 -10.79
C GLY A 312 0.42 -14.35 -10.32
N PRO A 313 0.94 -14.89 -9.20
CA PRO A 313 0.70 -16.28 -8.77
C PRO A 313 -0.74 -16.61 -8.35
N LEU A 314 -1.58 -15.59 -8.18
CA LEU A 314 -3.01 -15.72 -7.86
C LEU A 314 -3.91 -15.46 -9.08
N GLY A 315 -3.33 -15.25 -10.27
CA GLY A 315 -4.04 -14.99 -11.53
C GLY A 315 -4.46 -13.54 -11.73
N TYR A 316 -4.34 -12.69 -10.71
CA TYR A 316 -4.51 -11.23 -10.81
C TYR A 316 -3.83 -10.50 -9.64
N GLY A 317 -3.71 -9.18 -9.74
CA GLY A 317 -3.21 -8.31 -8.67
C GLY A 317 -1.72 -8.37 -8.41
N GLY A 318 -1.00 -9.17 -9.18
CA GLY A 318 0.45 -9.27 -9.19
C GLY A 318 1.05 -9.72 -7.86
N ASP A 319 2.33 -9.41 -7.70
CA ASP A 319 3.07 -9.69 -6.48
C ASP A 319 2.55 -8.89 -5.28
N ASN A 320 1.88 -7.75 -5.50
CA ASN A 320 1.20 -7.00 -4.44
C ASN A 320 0.07 -7.83 -3.81
N TYR A 321 -0.76 -8.46 -4.65
CA TYR A 321 -1.83 -9.31 -4.13
C TYR A 321 -1.29 -10.57 -3.49
N TYR A 322 -0.31 -11.22 -4.12
CA TYR A 322 0.33 -12.39 -3.53
C TYR A 322 0.91 -12.09 -2.15
N ALA A 323 1.71 -11.03 -2.02
CA ALA A 323 2.29 -10.62 -0.73
C ALA A 323 1.20 -10.36 0.31
N SER A 324 0.17 -9.57 -0.03
CA SER A 324 -0.92 -9.24 0.89
C SER A 324 -1.69 -10.49 1.35
N ASP A 325 -2.09 -11.36 0.42
CA ASP A 325 -2.81 -12.61 0.70
C ASP A 325 -1.98 -13.57 1.55
N GLN A 326 -0.69 -13.73 1.24
CA GLN A 326 0.19 -14.59 2.03
C GLN A 326 0.33 -14.06 3.46
N LEU A 327 0.56 -12.75 3.67
CA LEU A 327 0.67 -12.20 5.02
C LEU A 327 -0.62 -12.40 5.84
N LEU A 328 -1.80 -12.20 5.25
CA LEU A 328 -3.08 -12.50 5.91
C LEU A 328 -3.25 -13.99 6.21
N ARG A 329 -2.82 -14.88 5.31
CA ARG A 329 -2.81 -16.34 5.58
C ARG A 329 -1.88 -16.68 6.73
N TYR A 330 -0.72 -16.04 6.82
CA TYR A 330 0.21 -16.22 7.93
C TYR A 330 -0.44 -15.79 9.25
N VAL A 331 -1.18 -14.69 9.28
CA VAL A 331 -1.98 -14.29 10.45
C VAL A 331 -3.01 -15.37 10.82
N GLN A 332 -3.82 -15.85 9.87
CA GLN A 332 -4.80 -16.91 10.13
C GLN A 332 -4.15 -18.20 10.65
N TYR A 333 -3.08 -18.65 9.99
CA TYR A 333 -2.37 -19.88 10.32
C TYR A 333 -1.63 -19.76 11.65
N GLY A 334 -0.84 -18.71 11.80
CA GLY A 334 0.03 -18.49 12.94
C GLY A 334 -0.73 -18.20 14.23
N ALA A 335 -1.81 -17.42 14.16
CA ALA A 335 -2.65 -17.18 15.33
C ALA A 335 -3.24 -18.49 15.87
N ARG A 336 -3.66 -19.41 14.98
CA ARG A 336 -4.15 -20.73 15.38
C ARG A 336 -3.04 -21.65 15.85
N LEU A 337 -1.88 -21.62 15.18
CA LEU A 337 -0.74 -22.44 15.58
C LEU A 337 -0.29 -22.10 17.02
N GLN A 338 -0.30 -20.82 17.37
CA GLN A 338 0.21 -20.31 18.66
C GLN A 338 -0.84 -20.28 19.78
N SER A 339 -2.14 -20.41 19.49
CA SER A 339 -3.20 -20.31 20.50
C SER A 339 -4.30 -21.35 20.30
N SER A 340 -4.45 -22.26 21.28
CA SER A 340 -5.53 -23.27 21.29
C SER A 340 -6.93 -22.64 21.30
N GLN A 341 -7.09 -21.45 21.89
CA GLN A 341 -8.36 -20.71 21.86
C GLN A 341 -8.73 -20.28 20.45
N LEU A 342 -7.74 -19.84 19.65
CA LEU A 342 -7.96 -19.41 18.27
C LEU A 342 -8.09 -20.57 17.28
N ARG A 343 -7.65 -21.79 17.64
CA ARG A 343 -7.86 -23.02 16.84
C ARG A 343 -9.34 -23.40 16.71
N ARG A 344 -10.17 -23.03 17.69
CA ARG A 344 -11.60 -23.41 17.73
C ARG A 344 -12.33 -22.92 16.48
N LYS A 345 -13.27 -23.73 15.98
CA LYS A 345 -14.11 -23.37 14.83
C LYS A 345 -14.85 -22.06 15.12
N GLY A 346 -14.77 -21.11 14.19
CA GLY A 346 -15.43 -19.81 14.31
C GLY A 346 -14.77 -18.80 15.26
N ALA A 347 -13.60 -19.11 15.84
CA ALA A 347 -12.86 -18.19 16.72
C ALA A 347 -12.31 -16.96 15.96
N LEU A 348 -11.99 -17.12 14.68
CA LEU A 348 -11.56 -16.05 13.78
C LEU A 348 -12.45 -16.03 12.54
N ASN A 349 -12.74 -14.82 12.04
CA ASN A 349 -13.29 -14.65 10.71
C ASN A 349 -12.22 -14.94 9.64
N GLY A 350 -12.66 -15.21 8.41
CA GLY A 350 -11.78 -15.56 7.30
C GLY A 350 -11.12 -14.38 6.61
N ILE A 351 -10.48 -14.67 5.48
CA ILE A 351 -10.02 -13.66 4.53
C ILE A 351 -11.16 -13.37 3.55
N ILE A 352 -11.51 -12.11 3.38
CA ILE A 352 -12.59 -11.65 2.49
C ILE A 352 -12.05 -11.24 1.12
N LYS A 353 -12.96 -10.97 0.17
CA LYS A 353 -12.57 -10.48 -1.16
C LYS A 353 -11.76 -9.18 -1.04
N PRO A 354 -10.77 -8.96 -1.93
CA PRO A 354 -10.03 -7.70 -2.00
C PRO A 354 -10.93 -6.48 -2.18
N PHE A 355 -10.47 -5.35 -1.66
CA PHE A 355 -10.99 -4.03 -1.95
C PHE A 355 -10.18 -3.40 -3.09
N VAL A 356 -10.80 -3.22 -4.26
CA VAL A 356 -10.10 -2.73 -5.46
C VAL A 356 -10.55 -1.31 -5.78
N SER A 357 -9.60 -0.39 -5.92
CA SER A 357 -9.84 0.98 -6.37
C SER A 357 -8.55 1.65 -6.88
N ALA A 358 -8.60 2.91 -7.33
CA ALA A 358 -7.42 3.72 -7.65
C ALA A 358 -6.71 4.21 -6.36
N TYR A 359 -6.38 3.28 -5.46
CA TYR A 359 -5.72 3.55 -4.18
C TYR A 359 -4.31 4.11 -4.39
N THR A 360 -3.95 5.05 -3.53
CA THR A 360 -2.71 5.81 -3.68
C THR A 360 -1.48 4.96 -3.37
N LEU A 361 -1.41 4.36 -2.18
CA LEU A 361 -0.20 3.64 -1.73
C LEU A 361 0.23 2.55 -2.71
N PRO A 362 -0.65 1.62 -3.18
CA PRO A 362 -0.22 0.57 -4.10
C PRO A 362 0.26 1.08 -5.47
N THR A 363 -0.14 2.30 -5.87
CA THR A 363 0.19 2.89 -7.17
C THR A 363 1.51 3.66 -7.12
N TYR A 364 1.69 4.50 -6.08
CA TYR A 364 2.72 5.54 -6.04
C TYR A 364 3.96 5.17 -5.22
N VAL A 365 3.98 3.98 -4.60
CA VAL A 365 5.23 3.41 -4.06
C VAL A 365 5.94 2.58 -5.12
N ASN A 366 7.27 2.61 -5.10
CA ASN A 366 8.11 1.86 -6.03
C ASN A 366 8.68 0.60 -5.38
N ALA A 367 7.77 -0.24 -4.87
CA ALA A 367 8.07 -1.40 -4.02
C ALA A 367 6.95 -2.44 -4.09
N ILE A 368 7.18 -3.70 -3.74
CA ILE A 368 6.04 -4.62 -3.52
C ILE A 368 5.23 -4.08 -2.35
N ASN A 369 3.92 -3.93 -2.53
CA ASN A 369 3.05 -3.32 -1.53
C ASN A 369 2.04 -4.34 -1.01
N ALA A 370 2.21 -4.75 0.25
CA ALA A 370 1.27 -5.56 1.00
C ALA A 370 0.33 -4.66 1.82
N TYR A 371 -0.87 -4.38 1.30
CA TYR A 371 -1.85 -3.54 2.00
C TYR A 371 -2.90 -4.41 2.68
N LEU A 372 -2.88 -4.40 4.01
CA LEU A 372 -3.63 -5.30 4.86
C LEU A 372 -4.74 -4.52 5.60
N GLU A 373 -5.99 -4.83 5.30
CA GLU A 373 -7.12 -4.55 6.18
C GLU A 373 -7.23 -5.73 7.16
N ILE A 374 -6.37 -5.72 8.19
CA ILE A 374 -6.09 -6.90 9.01
C ILE A 374 -7.25 -7.25 9.97
N ALA A 375 -8.17 -6.32 10.19
CA ALA A 375 -9.33 -6.51 11.05
C ALA A 375 -10.44 -5.50 10.71
N HIS A 376 -11.64 -5.74 11.23
CA HIS A 376 -12.67 -4.71 11.31
C HIS A 376 -12.73 -4.04 12.68
N THR A 377 -12.65 -2.72 12.73
CA THR A 377 -12.64 -1.94 13.98
C THR A 377 -13.91 -2.13 14.80
N ASN A 378 -15.06 -2.39 14.16
CA ASN A 378 -16.34 -2.57 14.84
C ASN A 378 -16.72 -4.04 15.06
N ARG A 379 -15.78 -4.99 14.91
CA ARG A 379 -15.98 -6.42 15.16
C ARG A 379 -14.97 -6.93 16.20
N SER A 380 -15.43 -7.23 17.40
CA SER A 380 -14.57 -7.70 18.51
C SER A 380 -13.79 -8.97 18.14
N LYS A 381 -14.42 -9.88 17.39
CA LYS A 381 -13.79 -11.11 16.90
C LYS A 381 -12.59 -10.85 16.00
N ASP A 382 -12.57 -9.74 15.25
CA ASP A 382 -11.40 -9.38 14.45
C ASP A 382 -10.39 -8.61 15.29
N ARG A 383 -10.87 -7.60 16.03
CA ARG A 383 -10.01 -6.74 16.86
C ARG A 383 -9.17 -7.49 17.88
N GLN A 384 -9.62 -8.64 18.38
CA GLN A 384 -8.84 -9.43 19.33
C GLN A 384 -7.41 -9.75 18.81
N LEU A 385 -7.22 -9.82 17.49
CA LEU A 385 -5.90 -10.03 16.85
C LEU A 385 -4.95 -8.83 16.99
N LEU A 386 -5.47 -7.64 17.29
CA LEU A 386 -4.73 -6.38 17.44
C LEU A 386 -4.66 -5.92 18.91
N GLU A 387 -5.48 -6.50 19.78
CA GLU A 387 -5.51 -6.18 21.20
C GLU A 387 -4.44 -6.96 21.98
N LYS A 388 -4.13 -6.49 23.20
CA LYS A 388 -3.05 -7.02 24.07
C LYS A 388 -3.02 -8.55 24.19
N LYS A 389 -4.18 -9.20 24.09
CA LYS A 389 -4.32 -10.65 24.20
C LYS A 389 -3.62 -11.42 23.07
N TYR A 390 -3.67 -10.94 21.83
CA TYR A 390 -3.16 -11.69 20.68
C TYR A 390 -2.26 -10.91 19.70
N TYR A 391 -1.99 -9.63 19.94
CA TYR A 391 -1.17 -8.83 19.03
C TYR A 391 0.25 -9.39 18.82
N GLN A 392 0.87 -10.01 19.84
CA GLN A 392 2.19 -10.63 19.71
C GLN A 392 2.18 -11.84 18.77
N GLN A 393 1.14 -12.67 18.83
CA GLN A 393 0.96 -13.81 17.94
C GLN A 393 0.75 -13.33 16.50
N THR A 394 -0.01 -12.24 16.31
CA THR A 394 -0.18 -11.58 15.02
C THR A 394 1.15 -11.02 14.50
N ALA A 395 1.93 -10.33 15.34
CA ALA A 395 3.23 -9.78 14.98
C ALA A 395 4.22 -10.88 14.55
N ARG A 396 4.34 -11.97 15.33
CA ARG A 396 5.17 -13.13 14.97
C ARG A 396 4.73 -13.76 13.66
N SER A 397 3.42 -13.90 13.46
CA SER A 397 2.86 -14.43 12.22
C SER A 397 3.24 -13.57 11.01
N LEU A 398 3.11 -12.25 11.12
CA LEU A 398 3.53 -11.31 10.08
C LEU A 398 5.04 -11.34 9.86
N ALA A 399 5.86 -11.38 10.91
CA ALA A 399 7.31 -11.43 10.80
C ALA A 399 7.79 -12.68 10.04
N VAL A 400 7.25 -13.84 10.40
CA VAL A 400 7.51 -15.11 9.67
C VAL A 400 6.99 -15.03 8.24
N GLY A 401 5.81 -14.44 8.02
CA GLY A 401 5.24 -14.24 6.70
C GLY A 401 6.11 -13.34 5.81
N ILE A 402 6.64 -12.24 6.36
CA ILE A 402 7.55 -11.34 5.64
C ILE A 402 8.83 -12.09 5.28
N TYR A 403 9.45 -12.81 6.23
CA TYR A 403 10.61 -13.65 5.93
C TYR A 403 10.29 -14.66 4.81
N ALA A 404 9.12 -15.30 4.87
CA ALA A 404 8.69 -16.29 3.89
C ALA A 404 8.50 -15.73 2.47
N LEU A 405 8.25 -14.42 2.33
CA LEU A 405 8.20 -13.77 1.03
C LEU A 405 9.58 -13.63 0.39
N PHE A 406 10.67 -13.60 1.17
CA PHE A 406 12.04 -13.53 0.66
C PHE A 406 12.72 -14.89 0.62
N GLN A 407 12.37 -15.79 1.53
CA GLN A 407 12.97 -17.11 1.68
C GLN A 407 11.88 -18.14 1.91
N GLN A 408 11.78 -19.13 1.04
CA GLN A 408 10.79 -20.19 1.17
C GLN A 408 10.95 -20.95 2.50
N ILE A 409 9.83 -21.25 3.16
CA ILE A 409 9.81 -22.08 4.38
C ILE A 409 8.89 -23.29 4.28
N SER A 410 9.28 -24.40 4.91
CA SER A 410 8.45 -25.61 4.98
C SER A 410 7.54 -25.57 6.19
N LEU A 411 6.31 -25.13 6.01
CA LEU A 411 5.37 -24.98 7.13
C LEU A 411 5.00 -26.31 7.81
N LYS A 412 4.90 -26.27 9.14
CA LYS A 412 4.29 -27.34 9.94
C LYS A 412 2.84 -27.59 9.52
N PRO A 413 2.30 -28.79 9.82
CA PRO A 413 0.87 -29.03 9.77
C PRO A 413 0.11 -27.89 10.48
N GLY A 414 -0.89 -27.36 9.78
CA GLY A 414 -1.60 -26.15 10.19
C GLY A 414 -3.04 -26.42 10.59
N TYR A 415 -3.67 -25.37 11.11
CA TYR A 415 -5.09 -25.37 11.45
C TYR A 415 -5.85 -24.37 10.59
N GLY A 416 -7.09 -24.72 10.24
CA GLY A 416 -8.02 -23.85 9.52
C GLY A 416 -7.82 -23.84 8.00
N PRO A 417 -8.73 -23.17 7.27
CA PRO A 417 -8.79 -23.26 5.79
C PRO A 417 -7.77 -22.35 5.09
N TRP A 418 -7.16 -21.40 5.80
CA TRP A 418 -6.30 -20.36 5.23
C TRP A 418 -4.82 -20.64 5.48
N ARG A 419 -4.34 -21.79 4.99
CA ARG A 419 -2.91 -22.11 5.07
C ARG A 419 -2.12 -21.26 4.06
N PRO A 420 -0.95 -20.69 4.43
CA PRO A 420 -0.06 -20.04 3.47
C PRO A 420 0.51 -21.05 2.47
N ARG A 421 0.84 -20.54 1.27
CA ARG A 421 1.56 -21.29 0.24
C ARG A 421 3.05 -21.41 0.57
N ALA A 422 3.59 -20.46 1.34
CA ALA A 422 4.97 -20.41 1.81
C ALA A 422 6.06 -20.37 0.71
N ALA A 423 5.68 -20.00 -0.52
CA ALA A 423 6.63 -19.76 -1.59
C ALA A 423 7.10 -18.29 -1.58
N ALA A 424 8.41 -18.11 -1.79
CA ALA A 424 9.02 -16.80 -1.90
C ALA A 424 8.60 -16.08 -3.19
N LEU A 425 8.65 -14.75 -3.16
CA LEU A 425 8.56 -13.92 -4.34
C LEU A 425 9.89 -13.92 -5.08
N ASP A 426 9.81 -13.93 -6.41
CA ASP A 426 10.97 -13.67 -7.25
C ASP A 426 11.24 -12.15 -7.26
N PHE A 427 12.05 -11.70 -6.31
CA PHE A 427 12.51 -10.32 -6.24
C PHE A 427 13.63 -10.02 -7.26
N LYS A 428 14.32 -11.05 -7.76
CA LYS A 428 15.45 -10.93 -8.68
C LYS A 428 15.01 -10.31 -10.02
N LYS A 429 13.83 -10.69 -10.52
CA LYS A 429 13.27 -10.10 -11.75
C LYS A 429 13.12 -8.57 -11.70
N TYR A 430 12.96 -7.98 -10.51
CA TYR A 430 12.90 -6.52 -10.34
C TYR A 430 14.29 -5.88 -10.23
N ALA A 431 15.23 -6.58 -9.57
CA ALA A 431 16.59 -6.13 -9.39
C ALA A 431 17.37 -6.08 -10.72
N ASP A 432 17.06 -7.02 -11.61
CA ASP A 432 17.78 -7.22 -12.88
C ASP A 432 17.02 -6.68 -14.09
N LEU A 433 16.09 -5.75 -13.88
CA LEU A 433 15.39 -5.14 -14.99
C LEU A 433 16.38 -4.42 -15.93
N PRO A 434 16.10 -4.43 -17.26
CA PRO A 434 16.78 -3.54 -18.18
C PRO A 434 16.61 -2.09 -17.70
N GLY A 435 17.72 -1.39 -17.45
CA GLY A 435 17.73 -0.06 -16.84
C GLY A 435 18.07 -0.03 -15.35
N GLY A 436 18.28 -1.18 -14.72
CA GLY A 436 18.76 -1.33 -13.34
C GLY A 436 17.67 -1.74 -12.35
N ASN A 437 18.03 -1.78 -11.08
CA ASN A 437 17.15 -2.22 -10.00
C ASN A 437 15.94 -1.30 -9.87
N TYR A 438 14.75 -1.87 -10.11
CA TYR A 438 13.47 -1.16 -10.00
C TYR A 438 13.34 -0.38 -8.69
N PHE A 439 13.63 -1.00 -7.55
CA PHE A 439 13.44 -0.41 -6.22
C PHE A 439 14.32 0.82 -5.99
N GLU A 440 15.47 0.90 -6.67
CA GLU A 440 16.45 1.98 -6.54
C GLU A 440 16.13 3.21 -7.40
N GLN A 441 15.31 3.06 -8.46
CA GLN A 441 15.07 4.09 -9.47
C GLN A 441 14.09 5.21 -9.04
N VAL A 442 13.58 5.19 -7.81
CA VAL A 442 12.43 6.01 -7.41
C VAL A 442 12.78 7.44 -7.01
N VAL A 443 14.01 7.70 -6.57
CA VAL A 443 14.50 9.05 -6.24
C VAL A 443 15.46 9.54 -7.32
N LYS A 444 15.55 10.87 -7.47
CA LYS A 444 16.45 11.51 -8.43
C LYS A 444 17.90 11.48 -7.96
#